data_AF-A0A1I2TJX2-F1
#
_entry.id   AF-A0A1I2TJX2-F1
#
_cell.length_a   1.000
_cell.length_b   1.000
_cell.length_c   1.000
_cell.angle_alpha   90.00
_cell.angle_beta   90.00
_cell.angle_gamma   90.00
#
_symmetry.space_group_name_H-M   'P 1'
#
loop_
_entity.id
_entity.type
_entity.pdbx_description
1 polymer ?
#
loop_
_entity_poly.entity_id
_entity_poly.type
_entity_poly.pdbx_seq_one_letter_code
_entity_poly.pdbx_strand_id
1 'polypeptide(L)'
;MNYENLTPVVGVITNISTQEGDCCTQVIALSVEGQPVNMILSDDTFVVDTMRLMPGMRVAAFYDNTLPVPLIYPPQYQAVLIAVVRPEEDVNLSWFDETLTASDQSLKLNLYQSTVLSTLNGQPYFCFPANHFLLVYYAATTKSIPPQTAPNRVIVLCS
;
A
#
# COMPACT_ATOMS: atom_id res chain seq x y z
N MET A 1 9.55 -7.63 7.95
CA MET A 1 9.37 -6.18 7.69
C MET A 1 8.49 -5.63 8.79
N ASN A 2 8.77 -4.43 9.32
CA ASN A 2 7.84 -3.76 10.25
C ASN A 2 6.88 -2.91 9.43
N TYR A 3 5.57 -3.10 9.62
CA TYR A 3 4.51 -2.39 8.90
C TYR A 3 3.86 -1.27 9.73
N GLU A 4 4.18 -1.17 11.03
CA GLU A 4 3.57 -0.24 11.99
C GLU A 4 3.70 1.23 11.57
N ASN A 5 4.86 1.62 11.05
CA ASN A 5 5.23 2.99 10.77
C ASN A 5 5.09 3.37 9.29
N LEU A 6 4.47 2.49 8.50
CA LEU A 6 4.32 2.71 7.07
C LEU A 6 3.21 3.70 6.77
N THR A 7 3.58 4.78 6.10
CA THR A 7 2.67 5.84 5.69
C THR A 7 2.44 5.78 4.18
N PRO A 8 1.18 5.77 3.71
CA PRO A 8 0.87 5.75 2.29
C PRO A 8 1.08 7.11 1.62
N VAL A 9 1.63 7.10 0.42
CA VAL A 9 1.61 8.18 -0.57
C VAL A 9 0.80 7.67 -1.76
N VAL A 10 -0.40 8.19 -1.96
CA VAL A 10 -1.30 7.76 -3.02
C VAL A 10 -1.27 8.76 -4.17
N GLY A 11 -0.91 8.31 -5.36
CA GLY A 11 -0.77 9.20 -6.52
C GLY A 11 -0.74 8.45 -7.84
N VAL A 12 -0.60 9.20 -8.92
CA VAL A 12 -0.47 8.66 -10.29
C VAL A 12 0.97 8.73 -10.72
N ILE A 13 1.52 7.63 -11.24
CA ILE A 13 2.88 7.60 -11.79
C ILE A 13 2.92 8.51 -13.03
N THR A 14 3.78 9.53 -13.00
CA THR A 14 4.01 10.43 -14.13
C THR A 14 5.25 10.03 -14.93
N ASN A 15 6.28 9.54 -14.25
CA ASN A 15 7.52 9.09 -14.87
C ASN A 15 8.21 8.00 -14.02
N ILE A 16 9.00 7.15 -14.67
CA ILE A 16 9.89 6.20 -14.02
C ILE A 16 11.26 6.34 -14.69
N SER A 17 12.29 6.63 -13.90
CA SER A 17 13.66 6.77 -14.37
C SER A 17 14.62 5.98 -13.50
N THR A 18 15.66 5.42 -14.08
CA THR A 18 16.75 4.79 -13.33
C THR A 18 17.58 5.87 -12.62
N GLN A 19 18.04 5.58 -11.40
CA GLN A 19 18.97 6.46 -10.71
C GLN A 19 20.33 6.46 -11.44
N GLU A 20 20.97 7.63 -11.55
CA GLU A 20 22.26 7.73 -12.22
C GLU A 20 23.32 6.91 -11.48
N GLY A 21 23.96 5.98 -12.20
CA GLY A 21 24.99 5.11 -11.64
C GLY A 21 24.49 3.85 -10.91
N ASP A 22 23.17 3.67 -10.75
CA ASP A 22 22.58 2.50 -10.12
C ASP A 22 21.37 1.96 -10.90
N CYS A 23 21.56 0.84 -11.59
CA CYS A 23 20.52 0.17 -12.37
C CYS A 23 19.47 -0.56 -11.52
N CYS A 24 19.78 -0.86 -10.26
CA CYS A 24 18.88 -1.54 -9.33
C CYS A 24 17.93 -0.56 -8.62
N THR A 25 18.24 0.74 -8.68
CA THR A 25 17.42 1.79 -8.10
C THR A 25 16.68 2.59 -9.17
N GLN A 26 15.38 2.75 -8.98
CA GLN A 26 14.51 3.55 -9.84
C GLN A 26 13.85 4.66 -9.02
N VAL A 27 13.69 5.82 -9.66
CA VAL A 27 12.92 6.95 -9.15
C VAL A 27 11.56 6.92 -9.84
N ILE A 28 10.51 6.75 -9.05
CA ILE A 28 9.12 6.80 -9.48
C ILE A 28 8.57 8.18 -9.12
N ALA A 29 8.35 9.02 -10.12
CA ALA A 29 7.69 10.30 -9.92
C ALA A 29 6.17 10.09 -9.86
N LEU A 30 5.56 10.51 -8.76
CA LEU A 30 4.13 10.49 -8.50
C LEU A 30 3.55 11.91 -8.57
N SER A 31 2.36 12.06 -9.12
CA SER A 31 1.50 13.22 -8.92
C SER A 31 0.49 12.91 -7.82
N VAL A 32 0.63 13.58 -6.69
CA VAL A 32 -0.22 13.46 -5.49
C VAL A 32 -0.99 14.77 -5.35
N GLU A 33 -2.28 14.76 -5.67
CA GLU A 33 -3.12 15.96 -5.67
C GLU A 33 -2.52 17.13 -6.49
N GLY A 34 -1.81 16.81 -7.58
CA GLY A 34 -1.14 17.79 -8.45
C GLY A 34 0.25 18.20 -7.98
N GLN A 35 0.73 17.73 -6.82
CA GLN A 35 2.10 17.95 -6.35
C GLN A 35 3.01 16.76 -6.71
N PRO A 36 4.24 17.02 -7.18
CA PRO A 36 5.19 15.95 -7.47
C PRO A 36 5.77 15.37 -6.17
N VAL A 37 5.87 14.05 -6.09
CA VAL A 37 6.57 13.30 -5.03
C VAL A 37 7.39 12.21 -5.69
N ASN A 38 8.64 12.03 -5.27
CA ASN A 38 9.48 10.95 -5.77
C ASN A 38 9.51 9.78 -4.79
N MET A 39 9.22 8.58 -5.28
CA MET A 39 9.40 7.34 -4.53
C MET A 39 10.62 6.61 -5.07
N ILE A 40 11.55 6.27 -4.19
CA ILE A 40 12.73 5.49 -4.54
C ILE A 40 12.37 4.00 -4.42
N LEU A 41 12.46 3.29 -5.55
CA LEU A 41 12.29 1.85 -5.65
C LEU A 41 13.68 1.22 -5.72
N SER A 42 13.97 0.34 -4.78
CA SER A 42 15.23 -0.42 -4.67
C SER A 42 14.95 -1.92 -4.65
N ASP A 43 15.99 -2.73 -4.44
CA ASP A 43 15.89 -4.17 -4.24
C ASP A 43 15.08 -4.57 -2.98
N ASP A 44 15.05 -3.70 -1.96
CA ASP A 44 14.26 -3.90 -0.74
C ASP A 44 12.77 -3.50 -0.89
N THR A 45 12.40 -2.88 -2.00
CA THR A 45 11.02 -2.42 -2.25
C THR A 45 10.16 -3.58 -2.76
N PHE A 46 9.11 -3.93 -2.03
CA PHE A 46 8.16 -4.93 -2.51
C PHE A 46 7.06 -4.30 -3.38
N VAL A 47 6.92 -4.75 -4.63
CA VAL A 47 5.78 -4.37 -5.48
C VAL A 47 4.74 -5.48 -5.45
N VAL A 48 3.53 -5.15 -5.00
CA VAL A 48 2.43 -6.11 -4.88
C VAL A 48 2.17 -6.78 -6.23
N ASP A 49 1.92 -8.10 -6.18
CA ASP A 49 1.75 -8.99 -7.33
C ASP A 49 2.94 -9.04 -8.29
N THR A 50 4.12 -8.56 -7.88
CA THR A 50 5.30 -8.42 -8.75
C THR A 50 4.97 -7.65 -10.04
N MET A 51 4.00 -6.74 -9.95
CA MET A 51 3.43 -6.07 -11.12
C MET A 51 4.43 -5.04 -11.67
N ARG A 52 4.60 -5.04 -12.99
CA ARG A 52 5.41 -4.01 -13.66
C ARG A 52 4.70 -2.65 -13.58
N LEU A 53 5.35 -1.68 -12.95
CA LEU A 53 4.87 -0.31 -12.84
C LEU A 53 5.08 0.47 -14.15
N MET A 54 4.13 1.33 -14.51
CA MET A 54 4.15 2.15 -15.72
C MET A 54 3.53 3.53 -15.47
N PRO A 55 3.95 4.58 -16.20
CA PRO A 55 3.27 5.87 -16.20
C PRO A 55 1.77 5.75 -16.49
N GLY A 56 0.96 6.55 -15.79
CA GLY A 56 -0.50 6.53 -15.83
C GLY A 56 -1.17 5.62 -14.80
N MET A 57 -0.42 4.72 -14.14
CA MET A 57 -0.97 3.87 -13.08
C MET A 57 -1.15 4.65 -11.78
N ARG A 58 -2.30 4.48 -11.11
CA ARG A 58 -2.50 4.95 -9.74
C ARG A 58 -1.93 3.91 -8.78
N VAL A 59 -1.11 4.36 -7.83
CA VAL A 59 -0.46 3.51 -6.84
C VAL A 59 -0.56 4.12 -5.45
N ALA A 60 -0.50 3.26 -4.43
CA ALA A 60 -0.20 3.62 -3.06
C ALA A 60 1.21 3.12 -2.74
N ALA A 61 2.14 4.04 -2.56
CA ALA A 61 3.51 3.74 -2.20
C ALA A 61 3.71 4.03 -0.72
N PHE A 62 4.10 3.02 0.05
CA PHE A 62 4.27 3.10 1.49
C PHE A 62 5.74 3.30 1.83
N TYR A 63 6.03 4.29 2.67
CA TYR A 63 7.37 4.55 3.20
C TYR A 63 7.36 4.51 4.73
N ASP A 64 8.51 4.23 5.34
CA ASP A 64 8.65 4.28 6.80
C ASP A 64 8.86 5.72 7.27
N ASN A 65 7.94 6.23 8.09
CA ASN A 65 7.97 7.60 8.60
C ASN A 65 8.98 7.83 9.74
N THR A 66 9.62 6.77 10.24
CA THR A 66 10.67 6.87 11.28
C THR A 66 12.06 7.10 10.69
N LEU A 67 12.23 6.89 9.38
CA LEU A 67 13.49 7.11 8.69
C LEU A 67 13.68 8.60 8.35
N PRO A 68 14.92 9.12 8.41
CA PRO A 68 15.19 10.51 8.07
C PRO A 68 14.92 10.78 6.59
N VAL A 69 14.12 11.80 6.29
CA VAL A 69 13.76 12.21 4.92
C VAL A 69 14.49 13.50 4.54
N PRO A 70 15.14 13.57 3.36
CA PRO A 70 15.76 14.81 2.88
C PRO A 70 14.74 15.93 2.66
N LEU A 71 15.03 17.14 3.16
CA LEU A 71 14.20 18.33 2.96
C LEU A 71 14.51 19.02 1.61
N ILE A 72 14.23 18.32 0.52
CA ILE A 72 14.39 18.81 -0.86
C ILE A 72 13.07 18.76 -1.63
N TYR A 73 12.97 19.48 -2.75
CA TYR A 73 11.79 19.50 -3.61
C TYR A 73 12.12 18.96 -5.03
N PRO A 74 11.33 18.02 -5.58
CA PRO A 74 10.25 17.28 -4.93
C PRO A 74 10.74 16.45 -3.73
N PRO A 75 9.89 16.22 -2.71
CA PRO A 75 10.24 15.32 -1.60
C PRO A 75 10.50 13.91 -2.14
N GLN A 76 11.44 13.21 -1.50
CA GLN A 76 11.85 11.87 -1.90
C GLN A 76 11.72 10.88 -0.74
N TYR A 77 11.03 9.76 -0.95
CA TYR A 77 10.82 8.73 0.07
C TYR A 77 11.25 7.37 -0.42
N GLN A 78 11.92 6.59 0.44
CA GLN A 78 12.23 5.19 0.17
C GLN A 78 10.94 4.36 0.25
N ALA A 79 10.52 3.75 -0.85
CA ALA A 79 9.35 2.88 -0.84
C ALA A 79 9.71 1.53 -0.22
N VAL A 80 8.91 1.10 0.75
CA VAL A 80 8.96 -0.25 1.35
C VAL A 80 8.00 -1.18 0.61
N LEU A 81 6.81 -0.67 0.27
CA LEU A 81 5.76 -1.43 -0.38
C LEU A 81 5.07 -0.55 -1.42
N ILE A 82 4.82 -1.05 -2.63
CA ILE A 82 4.03 -0.33 -3.65
C ILE A 82 2.87 -1.21 -4.09
N ALA A 83 1.66 -0.69 -3.92
CA ALA A 83 0.41 -1.33 -4.31
C ALA A 83 -0.22 -0.58 -5.49
N VAL A 84 -0.58 -1.30 -6.55
CA VAL A 84 -1.37 -0.72 -7.66
C VAL A 84 -2.82 -0.62 -7.23
N VAL A 85 -3.43 0.55 -7.40
CA VAL A 85 -4.81 0.84 -6.96
C VAL A 85 -5.68 1.07 -8.18
N ARG A 86 -6.79 0.32 -8.30
CA ARG A 86 -7.70 0.45 -9.44
C ARG A 86 -8.58 1.71 -9.34
N PRO A 87 -9.24 2.13 -10.44
CA PRO A 87 -10.28 3.15 -10.37
C PRO A 87 -11.37 2.72 -9.39
N GLU A 88 -11.88 3.68 -8.60
CA GLU A 88 -12.94 3.45 -7.58
C GLU A 88 -12.55 2.46 -6.47
N GLU A 89 -11.27 2.11 -6.37
CA GLU A 89 -10.71 1.31 -5.29
C GLU A 89 -9.80 2.19 -4.45
N ASP A 90 -9.72 1.90 -3.17
CA ASP A 90 -8.76 2.43 -2.22
C ASP A 90 -8.05 1.27 -1.52
N VAL A 91 -6.93 1.60 -0.88
CA VAL A 91 -6.12 0.63 -0.16
C VAL A 91 -5.77 1.14 1.23
N ASN A 92 -5.84 0.26 2.22
CA ASN A 92 -5.44 0.53 3.59
C ASN A 92 -4.44 -0.53 4.05
N LEU A 93 -3.37 -0.10 4.73
CA LEU A 93 -2.42 -0.97 5.38
C LEU A 93 -2.44 -0.66 6.87
N SER A 94 -2.90 -1.61 7.68
CA SER A 94 -2.96 -1.46 9.13
C SER A 94 -2.95 -2.81 9.83
N TRP A 95 -2.74 -2.80 11.14
CA TRP A 95 -2.98 -3.96 11.99
C TRP A 95 -4.48 -4.09 12.27
N PHE A 96 -5.04 -5.28 12.05
CA PHE A 96 -6.44 -5.59 12.33
C PHE A 96 -6.57 -6.58 13.48
N ASP A 97 -7.38 -6.23 14.47
CA ASP A 97 -7.62 -7.05 15.66
C ASP A 97 -8.50 -8.29 15.39
N GLU A 98 -8.83 -9.03 16.46
CA GLU A 98 -9.71 -10.20 16.43
C GLU A 98 -11.11 -9.94 15.84
N THR A 99 -11.56 -8.68 15.85
CA THR A 99 -12.84 -8.23 15.29
C THR A 99 -12.71 -7.65 13.89
N LEU A 100 -11.52 -7.73 13.30
CA LEU A 100 -11.14 -7.08 12.04
C LEU A 100 -11.36 -5.57 12.06
N THR A 101 -11.07 -4.94 13.20
CA THR A 101 -11.03 -3.48 13.32
C THR A 101 -9.57 -3.03 13.26
N ALA A 102 -9.30 -2.03 12.43
CA ALA A 102 -7.98 -1.43 12.32
C ALA A 102 -7.57 -0.79 13.65
N SER A 103 -6.30 -0.90 14.02
CA SER A 103 -5.74 -0.40 15.28
C SER A 103 -5.96 1.11 15.51
N ASP A 104 -6.02 1.89 14.44
CA ASP A 104 -6.28 3.33 14.43
C ASP A 104 -7.77 3.69 14.30
N GLN A 105 -8.66 2.69 14.30
CA GLN A 105 -10.11 2.82 14.09
C GLN A 105 -10.48 3.41 12.72
N SER A 106 -9.56 3.42 11.75
CA SER A 106 -9.82 3.95 10.41
C SER A 106 -10.80 3.11 9.61
N LEU A 107 -10.84 1.80 9.87
CA LEU A 107 -11.62 0.86 9.08
C LEU A 107 -12.00 -0.39 9.90
N LYS A 108 -13.18 -0.93 9.64
CA LYS A 108 -13.61 -2.25 10.09
C LYS A 108 -14.03 -3.11 8.90
N LEU A 109 -13.53 -4.34 8.85
CA LEU A 109 -13.77 -5.25 7.72
C LEU A 109 -14.94 -6.19 8.00
N ASN A 110 -15.84 -6.30 7.03
CA ASN A 110 -16.87 -7.32 6.96
C ASN A 110 -16.51 -8.27 5.82
N LEU A 111 -15.94 -9.43 6.13
CA LEU A 111 -15.52 -10.40 5.11
C LEU A 111 -16.74 -11.11 4.51
N TYR A 112 -16.72 -11.30 3.20
CA TYR A 112 -17.72 -12.09 2.46
C TYR A 112 -17.04 -13.22 1.70
N GLN A 113 -17.82 -14.19 1.20
CA GLN A 113 -17.29 -15.30 0.38
C GLN A 113 -16.57 -14.83 -0.89
N SER A 114 -16.88 -13.63 -1.36
CA SER A 114 -16.23 -12.99 -2.51
C SER A 114 -14.88 -12.34 -2.18
N THR A 115 -14.55 -12.15 -0.91
CA THR A 115 -13.28 -11.54 -0.50
C THR A 115 -12.14 -12.50 -0.79
N VAL A 116 -11.21 -12.07 -1.65
CA VAL A 116 -10.02 -12.87 -1.98
C VAL A 116 -8.96 -12.66 -0.89
N LEU A 117 -8.59 -13.74 -0.19
CA LEU A 117 -7.50 -13.73 0.79
C LEU A 117 -6.23 -14.33 0.18
N SER A 118 -5.12 -13.59 0.29
CA SER A 118 -3.82 -14.03 -0.23
C SER A 118 -2.69 -13.60 0.70
N THR A 119 -1.54 -14.25 0.62
CA THR A 119 -0.30 -13.79 1.24
C THR A 119 0.42 -12.79 0.35
N LEU A 120 1.43 -12.10 0.89
CA LEU A 120 2.22 -11.10 0.15
C LEU A 120 2.86 -11.66 -1.14
N ASN A 121 3.30 -12.92 -1.11
CA ASN A 121 3.86 -13.62 -2.29
C ASN A 121 2.79 -14.25 -3.21
N GLY A 122 1.52 -13.86 -3.06
CA GLY A 122 0.44 -14.24 -3.97
C GLY A 122 -0.14 -15.64 -3.77
N GLN A 123 0.21 -16.35 -2.70
CA GLN A 123 -0.39 -17.66 -2.40
C GLN A 123 -1.77 -17.50 -1.75
N PRO A 124 -2.71 -18.44 -1.95
CA PRO A 124 -4.00 -18.40 -1.28
C PRO A 124 -3.83 -18.51 0.24
N TYR A 125 -4.60 -17.70 0.98
CA TYR A 125 -4.62 -17.75 2.45
C TYR A 125 -5.93 -18.38 2.93
N PHE A 126 -5.83 -19.51 3.65
CA PHE A 126 -6.98 -20.34 4.04
C PHE A 126 -7.45 -20.14 5.49
N CYS A 127 -6.76 -19.32 6.27
CA CYS A 127 -7.11 -19.07 7.66
C CYS A 127 -7.94 -17.78 7.81
N PHE A 128 -8.46 -17.53 9.01
CA PHE A 128 -9.05 -16.23 9.33
C PHE A 128 -7.94 -15.17 9.42
N PRO A 129 -8.07 -13.98 8.81
CA PRO A 129 -6.97 -13.02 8.67
C PRO A 129 -6.79 -12.08 9.86
N ALA A 130 -7.55 -12.23 10.95
CA ALA A 130 -7.42 -11.37 12.12
C ALA A 130 -6.06 -11.50 12.82
N ASN A 131 -5.74 -10.51 13.66
CA ASN A 131 -4.47 -10.40 14.39
C ASN A 131 -3.25 -10.42 13.47
N HIS A 132 -3.33 -9.67 12.37
CA HIS A 132 -2.26 -9.51 11.39
C HIS A 132 -2.26 -8.09 10.83
N PHE A 133 -1.13 -7.70 10.25
CA PHE A 133 -1.12 -6.59 9.30
C PHE A 133 -1.80 -7.02 8.01
N LEU A 134 -2.75 -6.22 7.55
CA LEU A 134 -3.52 -6.48 6.34
C LEU A 134 -3.35 -5.31 5.38
N LEU A 135 -3.00 -5.62 4.13
CA LEU A 135 -3.19 -4.70 3.01
C LEU A 135 -4.54 -4.99 2.38
N VAL A 136 -5.48 -4.07 2.57
CA VAL A 136 -6.89 -4.24 2.26
C VAL A 136 -7.27 -3.38 1.07
N TYR A 137 -7.81 -4.00 0.02
CA TYR A 137 -8.38 -3.34 -1.15
C TYR A 137 -9.91 -3.30 -1.05
N TYR A 138 -10.49 -2.11 -1.15
CA TYR A 138 -11.93 -1.89 -1.00
C TYR A 138 -12.42 -0.71 -1.84
N ALA A 139 -13.70 -0.70 -2.20
CA ALA A 139 -14.27 0.36 -3.05
C ALA A 139 -15.11 1.39 -2.29
N ALA A 140 -15.88 0.95 -1.30
CA ALA A 140 -16.82 1.82 -0.57
C ALA A 140 -16.82 1.51 0.91
N THR A 141 -17.07 2.54 1.73
CA THR A 141 -17.20 2.42 3.18
C THR A 141 -18.57 2.95 3.63
N THR A 142 -19.07 2.43 4.75
CA THR A 142 -20.24 2.99 5.42
C THR A 142 -19.90 4.29 6.14
N LYS A 143 -20.93 5.06 6.52
CA LYS A 143 -20.77 6.27 7.36
C LYS A 143 -20.78 5.97 8.88
N SER A 144 -20.56 4.72 9.29
CA SER A 144 -20.49 4.37 10.72
C SER A 144 -19.15 4.79 11.33
N ILE A 145 -19.05 4.73 12.65
CA ILE A 145 -17.80 4.96 13.39
C ILE A 145 -17.48 3.66 14.16
N PRO A 146 -16.42 2.92 13.81
CA PRO A 146 -15.55 3.14 12.64
C PRO A 146 -16.29 2.88 11.30
N PRO A 147 -15.80 3.44 10.17
CA PRO A 147 -16.30 3.10 8.85
C PRO A 147 -16.14 1.61 8.58
N GLN A 148 -17.15 0.98 7.97
CA GLN A 148 -17.13 -0.44 7.66
C GLN A 148 -17.05 -0.68 6.15
N THR A 149 -16.35 -1.72 5.73
CA THR A 149 -16.26 -2.09 4.31
C THR A 149 -16.32 -3.59 4.09
N ALA A 150 -16.77 -3.98 2.89
CA ALA A 150 -16.67 -5.32 2.35
C ALA A 150 -15.47 -5.35 1.38
N PRO A 151 -14.29 -5.83 1.80
CA PRO A 151 -13.12 -5.76 0.95
C PRO A 151 -13.20 -6.74 -0.22
N ASN A 152 -12.73 -6.30 -1.39
CA ASN A 152 -12.60 -7.13 -2.57
C ASN A 152 -11.45 -8.12 -2.42
N ARG A 153 -10.34 -7.65 -1.84
CA ARG A 153 -9.13 -8.42 -1.63
C ARG A 153 -8.44 -8.00 -0.34
N VAL A 154 -7.89 -8.98 0.37
CA VAL A 154 -7.04 -8.76 1.54
C VAL A 154 -5.76 -9.55 1.34
N ILE A 155 -4.63 -8.85 1.47
CA ILE A 155 -3.31 -9.46 1.50
C ILE A 155 -2.86 -9.51 2.96
N VAL A 156 -2.69 -10.73 3.47
CA VAL A 156 -2.23 -11.00 4.83
C VAL A 156 -0.71 -10.96 4.86
N LEU A 157 -0.17 -10.09 5.71
CA LEU A 157 1.26 -9.94 5.93
C LEU A 157 1.68 -10.83 7.09
N CYS A 158 2.00 -12.09 6.76
CA CYS A 158 2.49 -13.06 7.73
C CYS A 158 3.94 -12.72 8.14
N SER A 159 4.18 -12.64 9.44
CA SER A 159 5.50 -12.43 10.06
C SER A 159 5.84 -13.53 11.04
#